data_AF-A0A8T2R9V9-F1
#
_entry.id   AF-A0A8T2R9V9-F1
#
_cell.length_a   1.000
_cell.length_b   1.000
_cell.length_c   1.000
_cell.angle_alpha   90.00
_cell.angle_beta   90.00
_cell.angle_gamma   90.00
#
_symmetry.space_group_name_H-M   'P 1'
#
loop_
_entity.id
_entity.type
_entity.pdbx_description
1 polymer ?
#
loop_
_entity_poly.entity_id
_entity_poly.type
_entity_poly.pdbx_seq_one_letter_code
_entity_poly.pdbx_strand_id
1 'polypeptide(L)'
;MQIHPRSLKRASCLVRGSLLKAENGSDDEQPKEHRITDLQLKVIDMVKSYPWGKMCWRFLHRAQDLAWIGTKWVAIPLFVLSTLSEIVYTLSVGKEICIPLGIVMGFMLSKVVGNACLDVMQELQDARITWPLVLLAFFFILLKLPGPYYPSWAAAFLPHVANAGLLKTVFLIRDSQRISVGQ
;
A
#
# COMPACT_ATOMS: atom_id res chain seq x y z
N MET A 1 -6.77 -102.46 26.40
CA MET A 1 -5.36 -102.03 26.32
C MET A 1 -5.37 -100.50 26.42
N GLN A 2 -5.23 -99.95 27.63
CA GLN A 2 -3.98 -99.50 28.28
C GLN A 2 -3.68 -98.00 28.02
N ILE A 3 -3.97 -97.20 29.06
CA ILE A 3 -3.21 -96.10 29.69
C ILE A 3 -2.85 -94.80 28.89
N HIS A 4 -3.36 -93.68 29.42
CA HIS A 4 -2.73 -92.38 29.78
C HIS A 4 -1.34 -92.00 29.17
N PRO A 5 -1.05 -90.71 28.82
CA PRO A 5 -0.99 -89.64 29.82
C PRO A 5 -1.48 -88.24 29.36
N ARG A 6 -2.37 -87.64 30.16
CA ARG A 6 -2.42 -86.18 30.38
C ARG A 6 -1.52 -85.92 31.58
N SER A 7 -0.49 -85.06 31.48
CA SER A 7 0.05 -84.25 32.61
C SER A 7 1.48 -83.68 32.43
N LEU A 8 1.89 -83.25 31.25
CA LEU A 8 3.08 -82.38 31.10
C LEU A 8 2.86 -81.63 29.79
N LYS A 9 2.49 -80.36 29.72
CA LYS A 9 3.24 -79.19 30.18
C LYS A 9 2.28 -77.99 30.24
N ARG A 10 1.34 -77.99 31.20
CA ARG A 10 0.53 -76.79 31.54
C ARG A 10 1.37 -75.62 32.09
N ALA A 11 2.69 -75.80 32.28
CA ALA A 11 3.59 -74.78 32.80
C ALA A 11 4.22 -73.86 31.73
N SER A 12 3.96 -74.06 30.43
CA SER A 12 4.60 -73.21 29.39
C SER A 12 3.72 -72.06 28.87
N CYS A 13 2.40 -72.05 29.16
CA CYS A 13 1.52 -70.99 28.69
C CYS A 13 1.50 -69.76 29.60
N LEU A 14 1.90 -69.89 30.87
CA LEU A 14 1.75 -68.80 31.86
C LEU A 14 2.87 -67.77 31.81
N VAL A 15 4.06 -68.13 31.30
CA VAL A 15 5.17 -67.18 31.12
C VAL A 15 5.01 -66.38 29.81
N ARG A 16 4.32 -66.93 28.80
CA ARG A 16 4.12 -66.26 27.50
C ARG A 16 3.03 -65.18 27.56
N GLY A 17 2.06 -65.31 28.45
CA GLY A 17 0.98 -64.33 28.62
C GLY A 17 1.43 -63.01 29.25
N SER A 18 2.46 -63.04 30.11
CA SER A 18 2.95 -61.84 30.79
C SER A 18 3.92 -61.02 29.96
N LEU A 19 4.68 -61.65 29.05
CA LEU A 19 5.60 -60.95 28.14
C LEU A 19 4.82 -60.27 27.00
N LEU A 20 3.76 -60.91 26.49
CA LEU A 20 2.89 -60.31 25.47
C LEU A 20 1.97 -59.19 25.99
N LYS A 21 1.82 -59.05 27.31
CA LYS A 21 1.02 -57.96 27.91
C LYS A 21 1.81 -56.69 28.22
N ALA A 22 3.15 -56.77 28.20
CA ALA A 22 4.01 -55.60 28.27
C ALA A 22 4.25 -54.95 26.89
N GLU A 23 3.99 -55.68 25.80
CA GLU A 23 4.17 -55.19 24.42
C GLU A 23 2.88 -54.59 23.82
N ASN A 24 1.76 -54.64 24.54
CA ASN A 24 0.45 -54.20 24.03
C ASN A 24 -0.06 -52.90 24.67
N GLY A 25 0.85 -52.10 25.23
CA GLY A 25 0.54 -50.85 25.94
C GLY A 25 0.64 -49.58 25.10
N SER A 26 0.72 -49.65 23.76
CA SER A 26 1.10 -48.48 22.96
C SER A 26 0.42 -48.33 21.58
N ASP A 27 -0.74 -48.97 21.34
CA ASP A 27 -1.36 -48.99 20.00
C ASP A 27 -2.68 -48.22 19.85
N ASP A 28 -3.13 -47.46 20.86
CA ASP A 28 -4.39 -46.67 20.77
C ASP A 28 -4.20 -45.16 20.46
N GLU A 29 -2.96 -44.65 20.38
CA GLU A 29 -2.68 -43.24 20.04
C GLU A 29 -2.35 -42.99 18.55
N GLN A 30 -1.97 -44.03 17.81
CA GLN A 30 -1.59 -43.95 16.39
C GLN A 30 -2.69 -43.44 15.41
N PRO A 31 -3.99 -43.82 15.53
CA PRO A 31 -5.00 -43.44 14.52
C PRO A 31 -5.50 -41.99 14.62
N LYS A 32 -5.16 -41.28 15.71
CA LYS A 32 -5.48 -39.85 15.88
C LYS A 32 -4.35 -38.96 15.38
N GLU A 33 -3.11 -39.33 15.66
CA GLU A 33 -1.92 -38.56 15.25
C GLU A 33 -1.77 -38.53 13.72
N HIS A 34 -2.02 -39.66 13.05
CA HIS A 34 -1.97 -39.76 11.58
C HIS A 34 -3.06 -38.92 10.89
N ARG A 35 -4.23 -38.80 11.53
CA ARG A 35 -5.35 -38.00 10.99
C ARG A 35 -5.10 -36.50 11.14
N ILE A 36 -4.43 -36.11 12.22
CA ILE A 36 -4.03 -34.71 12.45
C ILE A 36 -2.95 -34.29 11.45
N THR A 37 -1.97 -35.15 11.18
CA THR A 37 -0.92 -34.88 10.18
C THR A 37 -1.52 -34.80 8.77
N ASP A 38 -2.44 -35.67 8.39
CA ASP A 38 -3.15 -35.59 7.11
C ASP A 38 -4.01 -34.31 6.97
N LEU A 39 -4.70 -33.90 8.04
CA LEU A 39 -5.45 -32.65 8.06
C LEU A 39 -4.54 -31.44 7.92
N GLN A 40 -3.40 -31.43 8.59
CA GLN A 40 -2.39 -30.37 8.47
C GLN A 40 -1.82 -30.30 7.05
N LEU A 41 -1.48 -31.45 6.45
CA LEU A 41 -0.95 -31.51 5.09
C LEU A 41 -1.98 -30.98 4.07
N LYS A 42 -3.25 -31.36 4.25
CA LYS A 42 -4.37 -30.91 3.40
C LYS A 42 -4.64 -29.42 3.53
N VAL A 43 -4.54 -28.86 4.74
CA VAL A 43 -4.64 -27.41 4.96
C VAL A 43 -3.47 -26.68 4.30
N ILE A 44 -2.25 -27.20 4.43
CA ILE A 44 -1.06 -26.63 3.78
C ILE A 44 -1.20 -26.65 2.25
N ASP A 45 -1.69 -27.74 1.67
CA ASP A 45 -1.91 -27.85 0.22
C ASP A 45 -3.04 -26.95 -0.27
N MET A 46 -4.10 -26.76 0.52
CA MET A 46 -5.16 -25.80 0.22
C MET A 46 -4.67 -24.35 0.29
N VAL A 47 -3.84 -24.03 1.28
CA VAL A 47 -3.19 -22.72 1.40
C VAL A 47 -2.21 -22.49 0.26
N LYS A 48 -1.44 -23.49 -0.15
CA LYS A 48 -0.44 -23.38 -1.21
C LYS A 48 -1.04 -23.32 -2.62
N SER A 49 -2.16 -24.01 -2.85
CA SER A 49 -2.90 -23.99 -4.12
C SER A 49 -3.79 -22.75 -4.29
N TYR A 50 -3.98 -21.97 -3.22
CA TYR A 50 -4.75 -20.74 -3.29
C TYR A 50 -4.05 -19.72 -4.22
N PRO A 51 -4.79 -19.02 -5.10
CA PRO A 51 -4.21 -18.11 -6.09
C PRO A 51 -3.82 -16.76 -5.46
N TRP A 52 -2.83 -16.77 -4.55
CA TRP A 52 -2.32 -15.61 -3.81
C TRP A 52 -1.99 -14.41 -4.70
N GLY A 53 -1.35 -14.64 -5.85
CA GLY A 53 -1.01 -13.57 -6.79
C GLY A 53 -2.26 -12.84 -7.32
N LYS A 54 -3.32 -13.58 -7.66
CA LYS A 54 -4.57 -13.00 -8.15
C LYS A 54 -5.34 -12.29 -7.05
N MET A 55 -5.30 -12.80 -5.82
CA MET A 55 -5.90 -12.13 -4.66
C MET A 55 -5.14 -10.85 -4.30
N CYS A 56 -3.81 -10.89 -4.21
CA CYS A 56 -2.97 -9.71 -3.98
C CYS A 56 -3.20 -8.65 -5.04
N TRP A 57 -3.27 -9.01 -6.31
CA TRP A 57 -3.55 -8.06 -7.40
C TRP A 57 -4.91 -7.37 -7.22
N ARG A 58 -5.96 -8.14 -6.92
CA ARG A 58 -7.30 -7.60 -6.68
C ARG A 58 -7.36 -6.73 -5.43
N PHE A 59 -6.67 -7.14 -4.36
CA PHE A 59 -6.58 -6.38 -3.13
C PHE A 59 -5.84 -5.06 -3.36
N LEU A 60 -4.72 -5.08 -4.07
CA LEU A 60 -3.93 -3.89 -4.39
C LEU A 60 -4.73 -2.92 -5.26
N HIS A 61 -5.44 -3.42 -6.29
CA HIS A 61 -6.31 -2.59 -7.11
C HIS A 61 -7.40 -1.91 -6.27
N ARG A 62 -8.06 -2.67 -5.37
CA ARG A 62 -9.07 -2.11 -4.46
C ARG A 62 -8.48 -1.12 -3.46
N ALA A 63 -7.31 -1.40 -2.92
CA ALA A 63 -6.60 -0.51 -2.01
C ALA A 63 -6.21 0.79 -2.72
N GLN A 64 -5.74 0.71 -3.97
CA GLN A 64 -5.44 1.87 -4.81
C GLN A 64 -6.69 2.71 -5.09
N ASP A 65 -7.82 2.08 -5.46
CA ASP A 65 -9.08 2.79 -5.69
C ASP A 65 -9.53 3.55 -4.42
N LEU A 66 -9.47 2.87 -3.26
CA LEU A 66 -9.83 3.47 -1.98
C LEU A 66 -8.86 4.60 -1.59
N ALA A 67 -7.56 4.40 -1.80
CA ALA A 67 -6.54 5.40 -1.55
C ALA A 67 -6.73 6.62 -2.46
N TRP A 68 -7.08 6.44 -3.73
CA TRP A 68 -7.34 7.53 -4.67
C TRP A 68 -8.55 8.37 -4.25
N ILE A 69 -9.63 7.71 -3.85
CA ILE A 69 -10.83 8.37 -3.34
C ILE A 69 -10.50 9.11 -2.04
N GLY A 70 -9.89 8.43 -1.07
CA GLY A 70 -9.52 9.03 0.21
C GLY A 70 -8.57 10.22 0.04
N THR A 71 -7.57 10.09 -0.82
CA THR A 71 -6.60 11.16 -1.11
C THR A 71 -7.30 12.37 -1.70
N LYS A 72 -8.25 12.21 -2.63
CA LYS A 72 -9.02 13.35 -3.18
C LYS A 72 -9.80 14.09 -2.11
N TRP A 73 -10.50 13.36 -1.24
CA TRP A 73 -11.31 13.96 -0.18
C TRP A 73 -10.49 14.64 0.91
N VAL A 74 -9.29 14.12 1.20
CA VAL A 74 -8.40 14.67 2.23
C VAL A 74 -7.47 15.75 1.69
N ALA A 75 -7.04 15.66 0.43
CA ALA A 75 -6.12 16.62 -0.17
C ALA A 75 -6.70 18.03 -0.24
N ILE A 76 -7.98 18.19 -0.58
CA ILE A 76 -8.65 19.50 -0.66
C ILE A 76 -8.66 20.21 0.70
N PRO A 77 -9.21 19.64 1.78
CA PRO A 77 -9.21 20.30 3.09
C PRO A 77 -7.80 20.49 3.64
N LEU A 78 -6.89 19.54 3.46
CA LEU A 78 -5.50 19.73 3.87
C LEU A 78 -4.83 20.90 3.14
N PHE A 79 -5.06 21.03 1.84
CA PHE A 79 -4.54 22.13 1.05
C PHE A 79 -5.11 23.48 1.53
N VAL A 80 -6.41 23.55 1.80
CA VAL A 80 -7.07 24.77 2.32
C VAL A 80 -6.56 25.12 3.72
N LEU A 81 -6.47 24.15 4.63
CA LEU A 81 -5.97 24.38 5.98
C LEU A 81 -4.50 24.81 5.97
N SER A 82 -3.68 24.20 5.10
CA SER A 82 -2.27 24.53 4.98
C SER A 82 -2.04 25.90 4.34
N THR A 83 -2.81 26.27 3.32
CA THR A 83 -2.76 27.62 2.73
C THR A 83 -3.19 28.67 3.74
N LEU A 84 -4.24 28.41 4.51
CA LEU A 84 -4.72 29.33 5.54
C LEU A 84 -3.68 29.50 6.66
N SER A 85 -3.07 28.42 7.15
CA SER A 85 -2.06 28.50 8.20
C SER A 85 -0.83 29.29 7.76
N GLU A 86 -0.42 29.14 6.50
CA GLU A 86 0.71 29.87 5.91
C GLU A 86 0.41 31.37 5.72
N ILE A 87 -0.80 31.74 5.32
CA ILE A 87 -1.24 33.13 5.23
C ILE A 87 -1.22 33.77 6.62
N VAL A 88 -1.83 33.11 7.62
CA VAL A 88 -1.85 33.59 9.01
C VAL A 88 -0.43 33.74 9.55
N TYR A 89 0.46 32.77 9.32
CA TYR A 89 1.85 32.84 9.72
C TYR A 89 2.58 34.03 9.05
N THR A 90 2.40 34.20 7.74
CA THR A 90 3.07 35.28 6.99
C THR A 90 2.59 36.67 7.44
N LEU A 91 1.29 36.81 7.75
CA LEU A 91 0.72 38.01 8.33
C LEU A 91 1.26 38.27 9.74
N SER A 92 1.37 37.23 10.57
CA SER A 92 1.93 37.35 11.93
C SER A 92 3.39 37.79 11.94
N VAL A 93 4.17 37.43 10.92
CA VAL A 93 5.60 37.77 10.79
C VAL A 93 5.79 39.16 10.14
N GLY A 94 4.73 39.84 9.70
CA GLY A 94 4.81 41.14 9.04
C GLY A 94 5.51 41.08 7.68
N LYS A 95 5.33 39.98 6.94
CA LYS A 95 5.91 39.74 5.61
C LYS A 95 4.83 39.65 4.54
N GLU A 96 3.81 40.51 4.61
CA GLU A 96 2.65 40.48 3.72
C GLU A 96 3.01 40.59 2.23
N ILE A 97 4.11 41.26 1.88
CA ILE A 97 4.59 41.40 0.49
C ILE A 97 5.02 40.04 -0.10
N CYS A 98 5.43 39.07 0.72
CA CYS A 98 5.80 37.73 0.26
C CYS A 98 4.60 36.96 -0.32
N ILE A 99 3.37 37.30 0.08
CA ILE A 99 2.14 36.65 -0.39
C ILE A 99 1.90 36.93 -1.89
N PRO A 100 1.68 38.19 -2.33
CA PRO A 100 1.42 38.47 -3.75
C PRO A 100 2.63 38.12 -4.61
N LEU A 101 3.85 38.34 -4.11
CA LEU A 101 5.07 38.00 -4.85
C LEU A 101 5.18 36.48 -5.07
N GLY A 102 4.92 35.70 -4.02
CA GLY A 102 4.95 34.24 -4.09
C GLY A 102 3.89 33.71 -5.05
N ILE A 103 2.68 34.28 -5.01
CA ILE A 103 1.59 33.90 -5.92
C ILE A 103 1.98 34.16 -7.38
N VAL A 104 2.48 35.36 -7.70
CA VAL A 104 2.90 35.71 -9.07
C VAL A 104 4.00 34.78 -9.56
N MET A 105 5.02 34.55 -8.73
CA MET A 105 6.15 33.67 -9.09
C MET A 105 5.73 32.22 -9.31
N GLY A 106 4.89 31.67 -8.41
CA GLY A 106 4.35 30.32 -8.57
C GLY A 106 3.51 30.16 -9.83
N PHE A 107 2.67 31.15 -10.12
CA PHE A 107 1.83 31.15 -11.32
C PHE A 107 2.67 31.22 -12.61
N MET A 108 3.67 32.10 -12.66
CA MET A 108 4.56 32.25 -13.81
C MET A 108 5.38 30.98 -14.04
N LEU A 109 5.97 30.43 -12.98
CA LEU A 109 6.76 29.20 -13.06
C LEU A 109 5.91 28.03 -13.58
N SER A 110 4.72 27.83 -13.00
CA SER A 110 3.81 26.75 -13.44
C SER A 110 3.32 26.97 -14.88
N LYS A 111 3.04 28.21 -15.29
CA LYS A 111 2.61 28.51 -16.67
C LYS A 111 3.73 28.24 -17.68
N VAL A 112 4.95 28.70 -17.41
CA VAL A 112 6.08 28.53 -18.33
C VAL A 112 6.46 27.05 -18.43
N VAL A 113 6.71 26.40 -17.29
CA VAL A 113 7.12 24.99 -17.26
C VAL A 113 5.99 24.10 -17.74
N GLY A 114 4.76 24.34 -17.29
CA GLY A 114 3.59 23.57 -17.67
C GLY A 114 3.28 23.67 -19.16
N ASN A 115 3.36 24.86 -19.76
CA ASN A 115 3.18 25.01 -21.21
C ASN A 115 4.31 24.31 -21.98
N ALA A 116 5.58 24.49 -21.57
CA ALA A 116 6.69 23.80 -22.21
C ALA A 116 6.53 22.27 -22.14
N CYS A 117 6.07 21.73 -21.02
CA CYS A 117 5.74 20.32 -20.88
C CYS A 117 4.61 19.88 -21.83
N LEU A 118 3.57 20.70 -22.01
CA LEU A 118 2.47 20.39 -22.93
C LEU A 118 2.93 20.42 -24.39
N ASP A 119 3.75 21.39 -24.78
CA ASP A 119 4.28 21.53 -26.14
C ASP A 119 5.11 20.29 -26.52
N VAL A 120 6.00 19.84 -25.62
CA VAL A 120 6.80 18.61 -25.81
C VAL A 120 5.91 17.37 -25.92
N MET A 121 4.86 17.25 -25.10
CA MET A 121 3.96 16.10 -25.16
C MET A 121 3.09 16.07 -26.43
N GLN A 122 2.71 17.23 -26.94
CA GLN A 122 1.96 17.32 -28.19
C GLN A 122 2.82 16.82 -29.37
N GLU A 123 4.12 17.13 -29.36
CA GLU A 123 5.06 16.65 -30.37
C GLU A 123 5.29 15.13 -30.29
N LEU A 124 5.30 14.56 -29.08
CA LEU A 124 5.44 13.11 -28.87
C LEU A 124 4.17 12.29 -29.16
N GLN A 125 3.06 12.94 -29.52
CA GLN A 125 1.76 12.31 -29.83
C GLN A 125 1.19 11.41 -28.72
N ASP A 126 1.75 11.47 -27.50
CA ASP A 126 1.33 10.72 -26.32
C ASP A 126 0.42 11.60 -25.44
N ALA A 127 -0.64 12.12 -26.05
CA ALA A 127 -1.53 13.11 -25.42
C ALA A 127 -2.42 12.53 -24.31
N ARG A 128 -2.38 11.21 -24.07
CA ARG A 128 -3.35 10.53 -23.21
C ARG A 128 -3.00 10.62 -21.72
N ILE A 129 -1.70 10.77 -21.37
CA ILE A 129 -1.27 10.86 -19.97
C ILE A 129 -0.30 12.02 -19.78
N THR A 130 -0.75 13.07 -19.11
CA THR A 130 0.05 14.26 -18.81
C THR A 130 1.03 14.03 -17.65
N TRP A 131 1.82 12.96 -17.70
CA TRP A 131 2.84 12.61 -16.70
C TRP A 131 3.76 13.78 -16.32
N PRO A 132 4.23 14.62 -17.26
CA PRO A 132 5.08 15.75 -16.89
C PRO A 132 4.37 16.78 -16.01
N LEU A 133 3.06 17.00 -16.20
CA LEU A 133 2.29 17.90 -15.34
C LEU A 133 2.02 17.27 -13.98
N VAL A 134 1.86 15.95 -13.90
CA VAL A 134 1.79 15.23 -12.61
C VAL A 134 3.11 15.35 -11.86
N LEU A 135 4.25 15.22 -12.56
CA LEU A 135 5.57 15.40 -11.98
C LEU A 135 5.78 16.84 -11.50
N LEU A 136 5.31 17.83 -12.26
CA LEU A 136 5.34 19.24 -11.88
C LEU A 136 4.49 19.50 -10.62
N ALA A 137 3.29 18.91 -10.54
CA ALA A 137 2.48 18.99 -9.33
C ALA A 137 3.19 18.34 -8.13
N PHE A 138 3.80 17.17 -8.34
CA PHE A 138 4.58 16.49 -7.30
C PHE A 138 5.77 17.34 -6.82
N PHE A 139 6.48 18.02 -7.73
CA PHE A 139 7.57 18.94 -7.39
C PHE A 139 7.10 20.06 -6.45
N PHE A 140 5.95 20.68 -6.70
CA PHE A 140 5.43 21.70 -5.79
C PHE A 140 4.96 21.14 -4.45
N ILE A 141 4.45 19.90 -4.40
CA ILE A 141 4.16 19.22 -3.12
C ILE A 141 5.47 19.02 -2.34
N LEU A 142 6.53 18.55 -3.00
CA LEU A 142 7.85 18.40 -2.39
C LEU A 142 8.43 19.73 -1.92
N LEU A 143 8.15 20.84 -2.60
CA LEU A 143 8.56 22.19 -2.18
C LEU A 143 7.90 22.60 -0.84
N LYS A 144 6.77 21.99 -0.50
CA LYS A 144 5.99 22.32 0.71
C LYS A 144 6.41 21.49 1.93
N LEU A 145 6.92 20.27 1.71
CA LEU A 145 7.28 19.33 2.78
C LEU A 145 8.41 19.79 3.73
N PRO A 146 9.46 20.51 3.29
CA PRO A 146 10.55 20.95 4.16
C PRO A 146 10.21 22.18 5.01
N GLY A 147 8.94 22.61 5.06
CA GLY A 147 8.43 23.82 5.73
C GLY A 147 9.23 24.31 6.95
N PRO A 148 9.45 23.47 7.98
CA PRO A 148 10.15 23.87 9.22
C PRO A 148 11.66 24.09 9.05
N TYR A 149 12.28 23.46 8.06
CA TYR A 149 13.72 23.52 7.81
C TYR A 149 14.11 24.69 6.90
N TYR A 150 13.13 25.40 6.36
CA TYR A 150 13.41 26.55 5.51
C TYR A 150 13.92 27.75 6.32
N PRO A 151 14.85 28.54 5.75
CA PRO A 151 15.19 29.86 6.27
C PRO A 151 13.94 30.72 6.46
N SER A 152 13.96 31.67 7.40
CA SER A 152 12.78 32.47 7.77
C SER A 152 12.10 33.22 6.61
N TRP A 153 12.87 33.67 5.61
CA TRP A 153 12.33 34.28 4.38
C TRP A 153 11.69 33.23 3.47
N ALA A 154 12.31 32.07 3.38
CA ALA A 154 11.91 30.97 2.53
C ALA A 154 10.62 30.32 3.04
N ALA A 155 10.50 30.14 4.35
CA ALA A 155 9.29 29.67 5.01
C ALA A 155 8.07 30.58 4.79
N ALA A 156 8.29 31.89 4.58
CA ALA A 156 7.22 32.85 4.28
C ALA A 156 6.89 32.96 2.78
N PHE A 157 7.80 32.59 1.88
CA PHE A 157 7.67 32.82 0.44
C PHE A 157 7.40 31.53 -0.37
N LEU A 158 8.20 30.48 -0.15
CA LEU A 158 8.10 29.22 -0.89
C LEU A 158 6.73 28.56 -0.81
N PRO A 159 6.01 28.57 0.33
CA PRO A 159 4.70 27.95 0.39
C PRO A 159 3.68 28.65 -0.52
N HIS A 160 3.72 29.99 -0.63
CA HIS A 160 2.84 30.73 -1.56
C HIS A 160 3.18 30.45 -3.02
N VAL A 161 4.47 30.30 -3.35
CA VAL A 161 4.93 29.84 -4.67
C VAL A 161 4.39 28.43 -4.97
N ALA A 162 4.52 27.51 -4.01
CA ALA A 162 4.02 26.15 -4.15
C ALA A 162 2.51 26.10 -4.33
N ASN A 163 1.76 26.86 -3.53
CA ASN A 163 0.29 26.88 -3.57
C ASN A 163 -0.23 27.44 -4.91
N ALA A 164 0.31 28.56 -5.38
CA ALA A 164 -0.06 29.15 -6.66
C ALA A 164 0.36 28.27 -7.84
N GLY A 165 1.56 27.68 -7.76
CA GLY A 165 2.07 26.75 -8.76
C GLY A 165 1.24 25.47 -8.85
N LEU A 166 0.84 24.88 -7.72
CA LEU A 166 -0.06 23.72 -7.65
C LEU A 166 -1.40 24.02 -8.28
N LEU A 167 -2.02 25.12 -7.86
CA LEU A 167 -3.33 25.52 -8.38
C LEU A 167 -3.28 25.68 -9.90
N LYS A 168 -2.27 26.38 -10.42
CA LYS A 168 -2.12 26.59 -11.86
C LYS A 168 -1.84 25.28 -12.61
N THR A 169 -1.04 24.38 -12.05
CA THR A 169 -0.74 23.07 -12.65
C THR A 169 -2.00 22.20 -12.74
N VAL A 170 -2.84 22.19 -11.69
CA VAL A 170 -4.13 21.48 -11.70
C VAL A 170 -5.06 22.04 -12.78
N PHE A 171 -5.11 23.36 -12.95
CA PHE A 171 -5.87 23.96 -14.05
C PHE A 171 -5.35 23.53 -15.42
N LEU A 172 -4.03 23.50 -15.62
CA LEU A 172 -3.44 23.03 -16.89
C LEU A 172 -3.77 21.56 -17.17
N ILE A 173 -3.71 20.68 -16.16
CA ILE A 173 -4.12 19.27 -16.30
C ILE A 173 -5.59 19.19 -16.70
N ARG A 174 -6.47 19.91 -15.99
CA ARG A 174 -7.91 19.92 -16.29
C ARG A 174 -8.18 20.41 -17.71
N ASP A 175 -7.50 21.46 -18.14
CA ASP A 175 -7.69 22.07 -19.47
C ASP A 175 -7.17 21.13 -20.58
N SER A 176 -6.02 20.48 -20.36
CA SER A 176 -5.48 19.44 -21.27
C SER A 176 -6.46 18.26 -21.44
N GLN A 177 -7.03 17.76 -20.34
CA GLN A 177 -7.99 16.64 -20.40
C GLN A 177 -9.29 17.00 -21.14
N ARG A 178 -9.72 18.27 -21.09
CA ARG A 178 -10.89 18.73 -21.86
C ARG A 178 -10.64 18.71 -23.37
N ILE A 179 -9.44 19.07 -23.80
CA ILE A 179 -9.07 19.09 -25.23
C ILE A 179 -9.08 17.65 -25.78
N SER A 180 -8.55 16.68 -25.02
CA SER A 180 -8.52 15.26 -25.44
C SER A 180 -9.90 14.57 -25.49
N VAL A 181 -10.93 15.09 -24.81
CA VAL A 181 -12.29 14.52 -24.81
C VAL A 181 -13.18 15.15 -25.89
N GLY A 182 -12.77 16.29 -26.45
CA GLY A 182 -13.49 17.00 -27.52
C GLY A 182 -13.09 16.61 -28.95
N GLN A 183 -12.13 15.70 -29.12
CA GLN A 183 -11.75 15.06 -30.39
C GLN A 183 -12.32 13.64 -30.45
#